data_AF-A0A7Z7YGJ3-F1
#
_entry.id   AF-A0A7Z7YGJ3-F1
#
_cell.length_a   1.000
_cell.length_b   1.000
_cell.length_c   1.000
_cell.angle_alpha   90.00
_cell.angle_beta   90.00
_cell.angle_gamma   90.00
#
_symmetry.space_group_name_H-M   'P 1'
#
loop_
_entity.id
_entity.type
_entity.pdbx_description
1 polymer ?
#
loop_
_entity_poly.entity_id
_entity_poly.type
_entity_poly.pdbx_seq_one_letter_code
_entity_poly.pdbx_strand_id
1 'polypeptide(L)' 'MKNEFDELLPNLEEFSMANVPFKVVDPTSLPTNTLTAFDKFMAGASVPHRVFVYSQDYARFCMLVRRGDIKLS' A
#
# COMPACT_ATOMS: atom_id res chain seq x y z
N MET A 1 -1.43 20.29 -10.90
CA MET A 1 -0.09 19.69 -10.90
C MET A 1 -0.27 18.24 -10.47
N LYS A 2 0.08 17.27 -11.32
CA LYS A 2 0.27 15.88 -10.84
C LYS A 2 1.53 15.90 -9.99
N ASN A 3 1.44 15.51 -8.73
CA ASN A 3 2.65 15.32 -7.93
C ASN A 3 3.41 14.12 -8.52
N GLU A 4 4.75 14.13 -8.51
CA GLU A 4 5.57 12.99 -8.96
C GLU A 4 5.19 11.67 -8.27
N PHE A 5 4.57 11.76 -7.10
CA PHE A 5 4.08 10.61 -6.33
C PHE A 5 2.68 10.13 -6.71
N ASP A 6 1.88 10.87 -7.46
CA ASP A 6 0.50 10.46 -7.78
C ASP A 6 0.48 9.26 -8.74
N GLU A 7 1.51 9.12 -9.57
CA GLU A 7 1.69 7.97 -10.47
C GLU A 7 2.35 6.78 -9.77
N LEU A 8 3.16 7.04 -8.73
CA LEU A 8 3.85 6.01 -7.96
C LEU A 8 3.02 5.45 -6.79
N LEU A 9 2.16 6.27 -6.20
CA LEU A 9 1.32 5.96 -5.04
C LEU A 9 -0.15 6.22 -5.39
N PRO A 10 -0.75 5.43 -6.30
CA PRO A 10 -2.13 5.62 -6.71
C PRO A 10 -3.07 5.40 -5.52
N ASN A 11 -4.18 6.15 -5.47
CA ASN A 11 -5.22 5.85 -4.51
C ASN A 11 -5.87 4.51 -4.88
N LEU A 12 -5.74 3.51 -4.00
CA LEU A 12 -6.37 2.21 -4.15
C LEU A 12 -7.82 2.26 -3.63
N GLU A 13 -8.72 1.56 -4.31
CA GLU A 13 -10.11 1.46 -3.87
C GLU A 13 -10.22 0.59 -2.62
N GLU A 14 -10.85 1.15 -1.58
CA GLU A 14 -11.08 0.42 -0.33
C GLU A 14 -12.37 -0.39 -0.41
N PHE A 15 -12.32 -1.63 0.05
CA PHE A 15 -13.50 -2.49 0.16
C PHE A 15 -13.52 -3.27 1.47
N SER A 16 -14.71 -3.79 1.80
CA SER A 16 -14.92 -4.62 3.00
C SER A 16 -14.89 -6.10 2.64
N MET A 17 -14.31 -6.91 3.51
CA MET A 17 -14.23 -8.36 3.34
C MET A 17 -14.91 -9.08 4.51
N ALA A 18 -15.61 -10.18 4.23
CA ALA A 18 -16.22 -11.00 5.27
C ALA A 18 -15.16 -11.49 6.27
N ASN A 19 -15.45 -11.37 7.57
CA ASN A 19 -14.55 -11.73 8.67
C ASN A 19 -13.26 -10.89 8.77
N VAL A 20 -13.16 -9.77 8.05
CA VAL A 20 -12.09 -8.78 8.23
C VAL A 20 -12.70 -7.51 8.82
N PRO A 21 -12.32 -7.10 10.04
CA PRO A 21 -12.97 -5.99 10.74
C PRO A 21 -12.64 -4.61 10.15
N PHE A 22 -11.57 -4.51 9.36
CA PHE A 22 -11.10 -3.27 8.75
C PHE A 22 -11.16 -3.34 7.23
N LYS A 23 -11.23 -2.17 6.59
CA LYS A 23 -11.20 -2.07 5.13
C LYS A 23 -9.84 -2.50 4.58
N VAL A 24 -9.88 -3.17 3.43
CA VAL A 24 -8.71 -3.65 2.71
C VAL A 24 -8.60 -2.98 1.35
N VAL A 25 -7.41 -3.08 0.77
CA VAL A 25 -7.09 -2.63 -0.60
C VAL A 25 -6.37 -3.73 -1.35
N ASP A 26 -6.42 -3.66 -2.68
CA ASP A 26 -5.63 -4.52 -3.56
C ASP A 26 -4.33 -3.82 -3.99
N PRO A 27 -3.16 -4.24 -3.46
CA PRO A 27 -1.88 -3.63 -3.83
C PRO A 27 -1.35 -4.14 -5.17
N THR A 28 -1.96 -5.14 -5.81
CA THR A 28 -1.41 -5.77 -7.02
C THR A 28 -1.40 -4.85 -8.23
N SER A 29 -2.21 -3.79 -8.22
CA SER A 29 -2.21 -2.75 -9.26
C SER A 29 -1.14 -1.67 -9.05
N LEU A 30 -0.32 -1.77 -8.00
CA LEU A 30 0.75 -0.81 -7.75
C LEU A 30 1.86 -0.95 -8.81
N PRO A 31 2.54 0.16 -9.18
CA PRO A 31 3.73 0.10 -10.02
C PRO A 31 4.79 -0.83 -9.41
N THR A 32 5.55 -1.55 -10.23
CA THR A 32 6.50 -2.58 -9.79
C THR A 32 7.47 -2.12 -8.69
N ASN A 33 8.02 -0.91 -8.81
CA ASN A 33 8.94 -0.37 -7.80
C ASN A 33 8.22 -0.09 -6.47
N THR A 34 6.99 0.44 -6.55
CA THR A 34 6.13 0.67 -5.39
C THR A 34 5.73 -0.63 -4.74
N LEU A 35 5.28 -1.61 -5.51
CA LEU A 35 4.90 -2.93 -5.01
C LEU A 35 6.08 -3.62 -4.32
N THR A 36 7.27 -3.58 -4.92
CA THR A 36 8.48 -4.17 -4.33
C THR A 36 8.86 -3.49 -3.02
N ALA A 37 8.77 -2.16 -2.94
CA ALA A 37 9.03 -1.43 -1.70
C ALA A 37 7.95 -1.70 -0.65
N PHE A 38 6.69 -1.83 -1.07
CA PHE A 38 5.57 -2.13 -0.20
C PHE A 38 5.65 -3.55 0.38
N ASP A 39 6.02 -4.55 -0.42
CA ASP A 39 6.24 -5.92 0.04
C ASP A 39 7.36 -5.99 1.09
N LYS A 40 8.44 -5.22 0.90
CA LYS A 40 9.50 -5.08 1.91
C LYS A 40 9.01 -4.39 3.19
N PHE A 41 8.17 -3.37 3.06
CA PHE A 41 7.56 -2.68 4.19
C PHE A 41 6.61 -3.60 4.98
N MET A 42 5.87 -4.47 4.30
CA MET A 42 4.96 -5.45 4.89
C MET A 42 5.67 -6.72 5.38
N ALA A 43 6.98 -6.86 5.16
CA ALA A 43 7.72 -8.04 5.58
C ALA A 43 7.65 -8.22 7.11
N GLY A 44 7.05 -9.33 7.55
CA GLY A 44 6.83 -9.65 8.97
C GLY A 44 5.57 -9.02 9.57
N ALA A 45 4.80 -8.24 8.81
CA ALA A 45 3.50 -7.72 9.23
C ALA A 45 2.41 -8.81 9.17
N SER A 46 1.42 -8.72 10.05
CA SER A 46 0.22 -9.57 9.99
C SER A 46 -0.76 -9.01 8.96
N VAL A 47 -0.99 -9.76 7.88
CA VAL A 47 -1.93 -9.39 6.81
C VAL A 47 -3.28 -10.09 6.98
N PRO A 48 -4.41 -9.45 6.63
CA PRO A 48 -5.74 -10.04 6.74
C PRO A 48 -5.99 -11.14 5.70
N HIS A 49 -5.29 -11.08 4.57
CA HIS A 49 -5.44 -11.97 3.44
C HIS A 49 -4.09 -12.17 2.72
N ARG A 50 -3.98 -13.22 1.90
CA ARG A 50 -2.76 -13.48 1.12
C ARG A 50 -2.47 -12.44 0.03
N VAL A 51 -3.51 -11.74 -0.42
CA VAL A 51 -3.46 -10.78 -1.53
C VAL A 51 -3.82 -9.37 -1.08
N PHE A 52 -4.80 -9.23 -0.18
CA PHE A 52 -5.31 -7.93 0.23
C PHE A 52 -4.69 -7.52 1.55
N VAL A 53 -4.39 -6.23 1.65
CA VAL A 53 -3.76 -5.62 2.83
C VAL A 53 -4.72 -4.62 3.45
N TYR A 54 -4.51 -4.28 4.72
CA TYR A 54 -5.32 -3.23 5.32
C TYR A 54 -5.06 -1.90 4.61
N SER A 55 -6.15 -1.17 4.34
CA SER A 55 -6.12 0.20 3.80
C SER A 55 -5.18 1.11 4.61
N GLN A 56 -5.17 0.94 5.95
CA GLN A 56 -4.33 1.70 6.86
C GLN A 56 -2.82 1.43 6.66
N ASP A 57 -2.43 0.20 6.35
CA ASP A 57 -1.02 -0.14 6.10
C ASP A 57 -0.53 0.51 4.81
N TYR A 58 -1.37 0.50 3.77
CA TYR A 58 -1.07 1.21 2.53
C TYR A 58 -0.98 2.73 2.74
N ALA A 59 -1.93 3.32 3.48
CA ALA A 59 -1.89 4.75 3.80
C ALA A 59 -0.62 5.13 4.59
N ARG A 60 -0.20 4.29 5.54
CA ARG A 60 1.03 4.48 6.31
C ARG A 60 2.27 4.39 5.41
N PHE A 61 2.33 3.41 4.52
CA PHE A 61 3.39 3.29 3.54
C PHE A 61 3.50 4.55 2.66
N CYS A 62 2.38 5.02 2.10
CA CYS A 62 2.35 6.22 1.26
C CYS A 62 2.85 7.46 2.01
N MET A 63 2.51 7.59 3.30
CA MET A 63 3.04 8.66 4.15
C MET A 63 4.56 8.57 4.29
N LEU A 64 5.11 7.39 4.56
CA LEU A 64 6.55 7.18 4.74
C LEU A 64 7.35 7.42 3.45
N VAL A 65 6.79 7.06 2.29
CA VAL A 65 7.38 7.37 0.98
C VAL A 65 7.40 8.88 0.75
N ARG A 66 6.28 9.57 0.98
CA ARG A 66 6.19 11.04 0.81
C ARG A 66 7.11 11.81 1.78
N ARG A 67 7.37 11.25 2.96
CA ARG A 67 8.32 11.80 3.94
C ARG A 67 9.79 11.50 3.58
N GLY A 68 10.03 10.57 2.66
CA GLY A 68 11.36 10.17 2.21
C GLY A 68 12.03 9.08 3.05
N ASP A 69 11.32 8.45 3.99
CA ASP A 69 11.88 7.34 4.78
C ASP A 69 11.94 6.03 3.99
N ILE A 70 10.99 5.86 3.07
CA ILE A 70 10.97 4.73 2.14
C ILE A 70 11.29 5.26 0.75
N LYS A 71 12.34 4.71 0.15
CA LYS A 71 12.72 5.02 -1.22
C LYS A 71 12.12 4.01 -2.17
N LEU A 72 11.47 4.50 -3.22
CA LEU A 72 11.01 3.71 -4.35
C LEU A 72 12.19 3.62 -5.34
N SER A 73 12.99 2.57 -5.22
CA SER A 73 14.17 2.30 -6.08
C SER A 73 13.80 1.40 -7.24
#